data_AF-A0A453MS64-F1
#
_entry.id   AF-A0A453MS64-F1
#
_cell.length_a   1.000
_cell.length_b   1.000
_cell.length_c   1.000
_cell.angle_alpha   90.00
_cell.angle_beta   90.00
_cell.angle_gamma   90.00
#
_symmetry.space_group_name_H-M   'P 1'
#
loop_
_entity.id
_entity.type
_entity.pdbx_description
1 polymer ?
#
loop_
_entity_poly.entity_id
_entity_poly.type
_entity_poly.pdbx_seq_one_letter_code
_entity_poly.pdbx_strand_id
1 'polypeptide(L)'
;LDPATLDKVEEELERARAAILDGDVAAFLPSKGNGKFLKKFVGPVNVRVARKEDKLKVKDEYNNYRDRAAYMFLLFPSTLLLLRWWVWDGCLPALAVQVYQAWLLFLYTSFALRENVLLVNGSDIRPWWIYHHYLAMLMALVSLTWEIKGQPDCSSKQRGVQLFLRWAIMQGIAMHLQNRYQRQRLRTRIALGKAKRMDVVAGETAGVEGQLLLLYPVLFVLQGFEAYVGVLLLQTAWHGLTSEWQASIKPMVFTVAIRSFHED
;
A
#
# COMPACT_ATOMS: atom_id res chain seq x y z
N LEU A 1 42.16 -16.37 11.48
CA LEU A 1 42.18 -15.59 12.73
C LEU A 1 42.02 -16.57 13.88
N ASP A 2 42.69 -16.33 15.00
CA ASP A 2 42.41 -17.03 16.26
C ASP A 2 40.95 -16.73 16.68
N PRO A 3 40.15 -17.74 17.08
CA PRO A 3 38.80 -17.54 17.61
C PRO A 3 38.69 -16.38 18.62
N ALA A 4 39.66 -16.25 19.53
CA ALA A 4 39.67 -15.21 20.55
C ALA A 4 39.83 -13.78 19.98
N THR A 5 40.58 -13.64 18.87
CA THR A 5 40.66 -12.36 18.16
C THR A 5 39.39 -12.02 17.39
N LEU A 6 38.65 -13.02 16.91
CA LEU A 6 37.38 -12.83 16.22
C LEU A 6 36.30 -12.34 17.19
N ASP A 7 36.19 -13.00 18.35
CA ASP A 7 35.24 -12.62 19.40
C ASP A 7 35.51 -11.21 19.92
N LYS A 8 36.78 -10.84 20.13
CA LYS A 8 37.15 -9.50 20.57
C LYS A 8 36.81 -8.41 19.54
N VAL A 9 37.05 -8.69 18.26
CA VAL A 9 36.70 -7.76 17.17
C VAL A 9 35.19 -7.61 17.05
N GLU A 10 34.43 -8.69 17.20
CA GLU A 10 32.96 -8.65 17.18
C GLU A 10 32.41 -7.86 18.38
N GLU A 11 32.97 -8.04 19.57
CA GLU A 11 32.60 -7.28 20.76
C GLU A 11 32.91 -5.78 20.63
N GLU A 12 34.08 -5.42 20.10
CA GLU A 12 34.43 -4.01 19.85
C GLU A 12 33.57 -3.40 18.73
N LEU A 13 33.23 -4.17 17.70
CA LEU A 13 32.31 -3.74 16.65
C LEU A 13 30.90 -3.50 17.21
N GLU A 14 30.39 -4.39 18.06
CA GLU A 14 29.08 -4.22 18.71
C GLU A 14 29.08 -3.02 19.66
N ARG A 15 30.15 -2.81 20.43
CA ARG A 15 30.33 -1.62 21.28
C ARG A 15 30.35 -0.34 20.46
N ALA A 16 31.08 -0.32 19.34
CA ALA A 16 31.14 0.82 18.44
C ALA A 16 29.78 1.08 17.75
N ARG A 17 29.08 0.02 17.33
CA ARG A 17 27.72 0.11 16.78
C ARG A 17 26.75 0.67 17.81
N ALA A 18 26.78 0.20 19.04
CA ALA A 18 25.96 0.73 20.13
C ALA A 18 26.25 2.22 20.37
N ALA A 19 27.53 2.62 20.43
CA ALA A 19 27.90 4.03 20.59
C ALA A 19 27.43 4.93 19.42
N ILE A 20 27.42 4.41 18.19
CA ILE A 20 26.97 5.14 17.00
C ILE A 20 25.44 5.17 16.85
N LEU A 21 24.73 4.11 17.26
CA LEU A 21 23.28 3.96 17.06
C LEU A 21 22.46 4.50 18.24
N ASP A 22 22.95 4.31 19.46
CA ASP A 22 22.28 4.65 20.72
C ASP A 22 22.95 5.85 21.44
N GLY A 23 24.14 6.28 21.02
CA GLY A 23 24.90 7.38 21.63
C GLY A 23 24.79 8.73 20.90
N ASP A 24 25.34 9.78 21.55
CA ASP A 24 25.38 11.15 21.02
C ASP A 24 26.18 11.30 19.72
N VAL A 25 27.05 10.32 19.39
CA VAL A 25 27.82 10.29 18.13
C VAL A 25 26.91 10.36 16.91
N ALA A 26 25.72 9.76 17.00
CA ALA A 26 24.71 9.82 15.95
C ALA A 26 24.23 11.25 15.65
N ALA A 27 24.32 12.18 16.62
CA ALA A 27 23.99 13.60 16.44
C ALA A 27 24.93 14.29 15.45
N PHE A 28 26.19 13.86 15.46
CA PHE A 28 27.28 14.49 14.73
C PHE A 28 27.41 13.93 13.31
N LEU A 29 26.68 12.86 12.99
CA LEU A 29 26.61 12.36 11.62
C LEU A 29 25.80 13.34 10.76
N PRO A 30 26.29 13.73 9.57
CA PRO A 30 25.61 14.67 8.71
C PRO A 30 24.28 14.10 8.21
N SER A 31 23.20 14.49 8.87
CA SER A 31 21.83 14.24 8.45
C SER A 31 21.41 15.33 7.46
N LYS A 32 21.72 15.16 6.17
CA LYS A 32 21.20 16.06 5.15
C LYS A 32 19.69 15.80 5.01
N GLY A 33 18.89 16.81 5.34
CA GLY A 33 17.44 16.71 5.28
C GLY A 33 16.92 16.43 3.87
N ASN A 34 15.78 15.76 3.78
CA ASN A 34 15.13 15.46 2.51
C ASN A 34 14.69 16.74 1.77
N GLY A 35 14.85 16.77 0.45
CA GLY A 35 14.35 17.84 -0.40
C GLY A 35 12.81 17.93 -0.41
N LYS A 36 12.26 19.09 -0.79
CA LYS A 36 10.80 19.35 -0.77
C LYS A 36 10.00 18.32 -1.58
N PHE A 37 10.52 17.85 -2.70
CA PHE A 37 9.88 16.81 -3.52
C PHE A 37 9.75 15.49 -2.75
N LEU A 38 10.85 14.97 -2.21
CA LEU A 38 10.86 13.70 -1.49
C LEU A 38 9.97 13.75 -0.24
N LYS A 39 9.94 14.90 0.45
CA LYS A 39 9.06 15.14 1.60
C LYS A 39 7.56 15.01 1.26
N LYS A 40 7.14 15.25 0.02
CA LYS A 40 5.73 15.03 -0.38
C LYS A 40 5.35 13.56 -0.31
N PHE A 41 6.24 12.65 -0.69
CA PHE A 41 5.96 11.21 -0.73
C PHE A 41 6.28 10.51 0.59
N VAL A 42 7.43 10.82 1.18
CA VAL A 42 7.95 10.13 2.38
C VAL A 42 7.54 10.82 3.68
N GLY A 43 7.06 12.06 3.62
CA GLY A 43 6.72 12.85 4.79
C GLY A 43 7.92 13.62 5.36
N PRO A 44 7.79 14.19 6.57
CA PRO A 44 8.80 15.09 7.15
C PRO A 44 10.07 14.38 7.64
N VAL A 45 10.06 13.04 7.71
CA VAL A 45 11.15 12.21 8.23
C VAL A 45 12.29 12.04 7.22
N ASN A 46 13.52 11.88 7.72
CA ASN A 46 14.70 11.63 6.89
C ASN A 46 14.78 10.15 6.46
N VAL A 47 15.32 9.89 5.26
CA VAL A 47 15.43 8.52 4.73
C VAL A 47 16.59 7.75 5.35
N ARG A 48 17.71 8.44 5.60
CA ARG A 48 18.92 7.86 6.17
C ARG A 48 18.92 8.19 7.65
N VAL A 49 18.72 7.16 8.47
CA VAL A 49 18.59 7.35 9.90
C VAL A 49 19.59 6.46 10.63
N ALA A 50 20.56 7.09 11.29
CA ALA A 50 21.49 6.39 12.17
C ALA A 50 20.82 6.04 13.52
N ARG A 51 20.09 7.00 14.11
CA ARG A 51 19.48 6.88 15.43
C ARG A 51 18.29 5.92 15.47
N LYS A 52 18.27 5.04 16.47
CA LYS A 52 17.17 4.09 16.68
C LYS A 52 15.80 4.76 16.86
N GLU A 53 15.74 5.88 17.59
CA GLU A 53 14.51 6.64 17.82
C GLU A 53 13.93 7.20 16.52
N ASP A 54 14.78 7.74 15.66
CA ASP A 54 14.35 8.33 14.41
C ASP A 54 13.88 7.26 13.41
N LYS A 55 14.41 6.02 13.49
CA LYS A 55 13.92 4.88 12.70
C LYS A 55 12.47 4.53 13.08
N LEU A 56 12.16 4.61 14.38
CA LEU A 56 10.79 4.40 14.86
C LEU A 56 9.86 5.53 14.40
N LYS A 57 10.33 6.78 14.35
CA LYS A 57 9.54 7.89 13.76
C LYS A 57 9.21 7.66 12.28
N VAL A 58 10.14 7.10 11.49
CA VAL A 58 9.88 6.73 10.09
C VAL A 58 8.76 5.68 10.00
N LYS A 59 8.80 4.67 10.88
CA LYS A 59 7.76 3.64 10.98
C LYS A 59 6.41 4.22 11.41
N ASP A 60 6.39 5.13 12.37
CA ASP A 60 5.15 5.76 12.83
C ASP A 60 4.52 6.62 11.73
N GLU A 61 5.33 7.37 10.98
CA GLU A 61 4.85 8.17 9.84
C GLU A 61 4.33 7.29 8.69
N TYR A 62 4.92 6.10 8.46
CA TYR A 62 4.37 5.08 7.56
C TYR A 62 3.00 4.56 8.06
N ASN A 63 2.88 4.20 9.33
CA ASN A 63 1.63 3.69 9.89
C ASN A 63 0.50 4.74 9.82
N ASN A 64 0.82 5.99 10.15
CA ASN A 64 -0.11 7.11 10.04
C ASN A 64 -0.50 7.39 8.59
N TYR A 65 0.43 7.27 7.64
CA TYR A 65 0.13 7.35 6.22
C TYR A 65 -0.82 6.22 5.77
N ARG A 66 -0.57 4.99 6.21
CA ARG A 66 -1.41 3.81 5.91
C ARG A 66 -2.83 3.95 6.47
N ASP A 67 -3.00 4.57 7.63
CA ASP A 67 -4.32 4.87 8.20
C ASP A 67 -5.06 5.96 7.43
N ARG A 68 -4.38 7.08 7.12
CA ARG A 68 -4.95 8.13 6.26
C ARG A 68 -5.36 7.57 4.89
N ALA A 69 -4.55 6.71 4.30
CA ALA A 69 -4.88 6.04 3.05
C ALA A 69 -6.16 5.21 3.17
N ALA A 70 -6.32 4.42 4.24
CA ALA A 70 -7.52 3.63 4.47
C ALA A 70 -8.78 4.52 4.54
N TYR A 71 -8.72 5.67 5.23
CA TYR A 71 -9.82 6.65 5.25
C TYR A 71 -10.12 7.22 3.86
N MET A 72 -9.10 7.56 3.10
CA MET A 72 -9.27 8.10 1.75
C MET A 72 -9.88 7.09 0.77
N PHE A 73 -9.54 5.80 0.91
CA PHE A 73 -10.19 4.71 0.16
C PHE A 73 -11.68 4.53 0.50
N LEU A 74 -12.15 5.03 1.64
CA LEU A 74 -13.59 5.11 1.93
C LEU A 74 -14.19 6.39 1.37
N LEU A 75 -13.63 7.55 1.74
CA LEU A 75 -14.25 8.85 1.52
C LEU A 75 -14.25 9.28 0.06
N PHE A 76 -13.11 9.14 -0.64
CA PHE A 76 -12.98 9.64 -2.01
C PHE A 76 -13.89 8.88 -2.99
N PRO A 77 -13.83 7.54 -3.12
CA PRO A 77 -14.71 6.82 -4.02
C PRO A 77 -16.20 6.93 -3.62
N SER A 78 -16.52 7.01 -2.32
CA SER A 78 -17.90 7.26 -1.87
C SER A 78 -18.40 8.63 -2.32
N THR A 79 -17.56 9.67 -2.21
CA THR A 79 -17.90 11.03 -2.68
C THR A 79 -18.13 11.03 -4.19
N LEU A 80 -17.29 10.35 -4.97
CA LEU A 80 -17.48 10.24 -6.43
C LEU A 80 -18.78 9.53 -6.78
N LEU A 81 -19.13 8.44 -6.10
CA LEU A 81 -20.38 7.73 -6.32
C LEU A 81 -21.61 8.57 -5.90
N LEU A 82 -21.50 9.35 -4.83
CA LEU A 82 -22.56 10.26 -4.40
C LEU A 82 -22.76 11.39 -5.41
N LEU A 83 -21.69 12.04 -5.85
CA LEU A 83 -21.74 13.10 -6.87
C LEU A 83 -22.26 12.59 -8.20
N ARG A 84 -21.91 11.36 -8.59
CA ARG A 84 -22.47 10.68 -9.76
C ARG A 84 -23.99 10.59 -9.69
N TRP A 85 -24.54 10.24 -8.53
CA TRP A 85 -25.98 10.07 -8.35
C TRP A 85 -26.71 11.42 -8.18
N TRP A 86 -26.12 12.36 -7.45
CA TRP A 86 -26.76 13.64 -7.13
C TRP A 86 -26.61 14.68 -8.24
N VAL A 87 -25.39 14.85 -8.75
CA VAL A 87 -25.03 16.03 -9.57
C VAL A 87 -24.92 15.69 -11.05
N TRP A 88 -24.42 14.51 -11.38
CA TRP A 88 -24.05 14.19 -12.76
C TRP A 88 -24.95 13.17 -13.46
N ASP A 89 -26.21 13.01 -13.01
CA ASP A 89 -27.24 12.18 -13.64
C ASP A 89 -26.76 10.76 -14.03
N GLY A 90 -25.86 10.18 -13.24
CA GLY A 90 -25.27 8.88 -13.57
C GLY A 90 -24.16 8.90 -14.64
N CYS A 91 -23.42 10.00 -14.80
CA CYS A 91 -22.22 10.06 -15.65
C CYS A 91 -21.08 10.77 -14.92
N LEU A 92 -20.00 10.06 -14.58
CA LEU A 92 -18.83 10.70 -13.97
C LEU A 92 -18.07 11.52 -15.02
N PRO A 93 -17.72 12.80 -14.76
CA PRO A 93 -16.90 13.55 -15.68
C PRO A 93 -15.48 12.95 -15.74
N ALA A 94 -14.89 12.95 -16.94
CA ALA A 94 -13.57 12.38 -17.18
C ALA A 94 -12.50 12.95 -16.22
N LEU A 95 -12.54 14.26 -15.98
CA LEU A 95 -11.64 14.95 -15.06
C LEU A 95 -11.73 14.38 -13.63
N ALA A 96 -12.92 14.09 -13.11
CA ALA A 96 -13.06 13.55 -11.76
C ALA A 96 -12.43 12.15 -11.64
N VAL A 97 -12.62 11.31 -12.66
CA VAL A 97 -11.99 9.98 -12.72
C VAL A 97 -10.47 10.11 -12.83
N GLN A 98 -9.96 11.03 -13.67
CA GLN A 98 -8.52 11.27 -13.82
C GLN A 98 -7.89 11.80 -12.52
N VAL A 99 -8.55 12.71 -11.80
CA VAL A 99 -8.07 13.20 -10.50
C VAL A 99 -7.98 12.05 -9.49
N TYR A 100 -8.96 11.14 -9.49
CA TYR A 100 -8.90 9.95 -8.64
C TYR A 100 -7.74 9.02 -9.03
N GLN A 101 -7.52 8.78 -10.32
CA GLN A 101 -6.39 7.96 -10.80
C GLN A 101 -5.03 8.62 -10.50
N ALA A 102 -4.91 9.94 -10.64
CA ALA A 102 -3.71 10.68 -10.29
C ALA A 102 -3.42 10.60 -8.78
N TRP A 103 -4.48 10.65 -7.96
CA TRP A 103 -4.36 10.42 -6.53
C TRP A 103 -3.89 9.00 -6.19
N LEU A 104 -4.43 7.96 -6.84
CA LEU A 104 -3.96 6.57 -6.68
C LEU A 104 -2.49 6.41 -7.08
N LEU A 105 -2.08 7.01 -8.21
CA LEU A 105 -0.68 7.00 -8.64
C LEU A 105 0.24 7.63 -7.58
N PHE A 106 -0.13 8.79 -7.06
CA PHE A 106 0.60 9.46 -5.98
C PHE A 106 0.64 8.59 -4.70
N LEU A 107 -0.49 7.97 -4.36
CA LEU A 107 -0.64 7.14 -3.17
C LEU A 107 0.29 5.93 -3.22
N TYR A 108 0.24 5.15 -4.31
CA TYR A 108 1.06 3.94 -4.46
C TYR A 108 2.54 4.25 -4.65
N THR A 109 2.87 5.38 -5.28
CA THR A 109 4.26 5.87 -5.31
C THR A 109 4.78 6.15 -3.91
N SER A 110 3.96 6.79 -3.07
CA SER A 110 4.33 7.08 -1.69
C SER A 110 4.47 5.82 -0.84
N PHE A 111 3.58 4.83 -1.00
CA PHE A 111 3.70 3.53 -0.33
C PHE A 111 5.00 2.82 -0.71
N ALA A 112 5.26 2.68 -2.01
CA ALA A 112 6.48 2.05 -2.51
C ALA A 112 7.73 2.74 -1.94
N LEU A 113 7.80 4.08 -2.00
CA LEU A 113 8.92 4.82 -1.43
C LEU A 113 9.08 4.56 0.07
N ARG A 114 8.01 4.72 0.86
CA ARG A 114 8.04 4.54 2.32
C ARG A 114 8.43 3.13 2.74
N GLU A 115 7.98 2.11 2.03
CA GLU A 115 8.33 0.72 2.33
C GLU A 115 9.78 0.40 1.95
N ASN A 116 10.30 0.95 0.85
CA ASN A 116 11.73 0.89 0.56
C ASN A 116 12.56 1.61 1.62
N VAL A 117 12.10 2.77 2.12
CA VAL A 117 12.76 3.47 3.24
C VAL A 117 12.79 2.57 4.48
N LEU A 118 11.69 1.91 4.81
CA LEU A 118 11.63 1.00 5.96
C LEU A 118 12.54 -0.21 5.79
N LEU A 119 12.57 -0.80 4.59
CA LEU A 119 13.43 -1.94 4.25
C LEU A 119 14.91 -1.59 4.48
N VAL A 120 15.38 -0.46 3.96
CA VAL A 120 16.79 -0.04 4.16
C VAL A 120 17.11 0.38 5.60
N ASN A 121 16.09 0.69 6.40
CA ASN A 121 16.26 1.01 7.83
C ASN A 121 16.07 -0.21 8.76
N GLY A 122 15.97 -1.43 8.20
CA GLY A 122 15.97 -2.68 8.95
C GLY A 122 14.59 -3.20 9.36
N SER A 123 13.52 -2.72 8.74
CA SER A 123 12.19 -3.35 8.84
C SER A 123 12.14 -4.63 8.01
N ASP A 124 11.53 -5.67 8.56
CA ASP A 124 11.21 -6.88 7.81
C ASP A 124 9.89 -6.67 7.04
N ILE A 125 10.01 -6.33 5.75
CA ILE A 125 8.88 -6.15 4.83
C ILE A 125 8.97 -7.23 3.76
N ARG A 126 7.88 -7.96 3.54
CA ARG A 126 7.82 -8.97 2.46
C ARG A 126 7.99 -8.28 1.09
N PRO A 127 8.91 -8.75 0.22
CA PRO A 127 9.15 -8.13 -1.08
C PRO A 127 7.89 -8.01 -1.95
N TRP A 128 6.95 -8.95 -1.81
CA TRP A 128 5.69 -8.95 -2.54
C TRP A 128 4.89 -7.66 -2.33
N TRP A 129 4.81 -7.12 -1.11
CA TRP A 129 4.07 -5.88 -0.84
C TRP A 129 4.64 -4.69 -1.63
N ILE A 130 5.96 -4.57 -1.69
CA ILE A 130 6.63 -3.51 -2.46
C ILE A 130 6.38 -3.71 -3.97
N TYR A 131 6.47 -4.95 -4.45
CA TYR A 131 6.22 -5.27 -5.86
C TYR A 131 4.77 -5.00 -6.27
N HIS A 132 3.80 -5.36 -5.43
CA HIS A 132 2.39 -5.03 -5.62
C HIS A 132 2.17 -3.52 -5.79
N HIS A 133 2.83 -2.69 -4.95
CA HIS A 133 2.74 -1.24 -5.08
C HIS A 133 3.31 -0.72 -6.42
N TYR A 134 4.41 -1.29 -6.93
CA TYR A 134 4.92 -0.92 -8.26
C TYR A 134 3.96 -1.28 -9.39
N LEU A 135 3.33 -2.44 -9.30
CA LEU A 135 2.31 -2.84 -10.27
C LEU A 135 1.08 -1.91 -10.20
N ALA A 136 0.63 -1.57 -9.00
CA ALA A 136 -0.47 -0.63 -8.79
C ALA A 136 -0.14 0.78 -9.33
N MET A 137 1.10 1.25 -9.20
CA MET A 137 1.57 2.51 -9.82
C MET A 137 1.48 2.44 -11.35
N LEU A 138 2.01 1.37 -11.96
CA LEU A 138 1.94 1.16 -13.41
C LEU A 138 0.47 1.14 -13.87
N MET A 139 -0.38 0.46 -13.12
CA MET A 139 -1.81 0.38 -13.43
C MET A 139 -2.52 1.74 -13.34
N ALA A 140 -2.22 2.54 -12.32
CA ALA A 140 -2.76 3.89 -12.19
C ALA A 140 -2.27 4.81 -13.33
N LEU A 141 -0.99 4.67 -13.73
CA LEU A 141 -0.42 5.42 -14.85
C LEU A 141 -1.09 5.06 -16.19
N VAL A 142 -1.26 3.76 -16.48
CA VAL A 142 -1.98 3.30 -17.67
C VAL A 142 -3.42 3.82 -17.64
N SER A 143 -4.09 3.74 -16.49
CA SER A 143 -5.48 4.20 -16.32
C SER A 143 -5.64 5.71 -16.53
N LEU A 144 -4.61 6.52 -16.29
CA LEU A 144 -4.63 7.97 -16.58
C LEU A 144 -4.66 8.27 -18.08
N THR A 145 -4.09 7.40 -18.90
CA THR A 145 -4.09 7.55 -20.37
C THR A 145 -5.42 7.11 -21.00
N TRP A 146 -6.35 6.60 -20.20
CA TRP A 146 -7.66 6.19 -20.68
C TRP A 146 -8.51 7.41 -21.01
N GLU A 147 -8.65 7.73 -22.29
CA GLU A 147 -9.58 8.75 -22.75
C GLU A 147 -11.02 8.25 -22.55
N ILE A 148 -11.72 8.82 -21.57
CA ILE A 148 -13.17 8.72 -21.48
C ILE A 148 -13.74 9.70 -22.50
N LYS A 149 -13.66 9.35 -23.80
CA LYS A 149 -14.31 10.16 -24.85
C LYS A 149 -15.80 10.25 -24.52
N GLY A 150 -16.30 11.49 -24.45
CA GLY A 150 -17.71 11.81 -24.26
C GLY A 150 -18.53 11.21 -25.40
N GLN A 151 -18.97 9.98 -25.20
CA GLN A 151 -19.84 9.26 -26.12
C GLN A 151 -21.27 9.27 -25.54
N PRO A 152 -22.30 9.22 -26.40
CA PRO A 152 -23.69 9.47 -26.01
C PRO A 152 -24.29 8.46 -25.00
N ASP A 153 -23.56 7.40 -24.63
CA ASP A 153 -23.97 6.38 -23.66
C ASP A 153 -22.96 6.26 -22.49
N CYS A 154 -22.73 7.38 -21.81
CA CYS A 154 -21.76 7.49 -20.71
C CYS A 154 -22.07 6.54 -19.53
N SER A 155 -23.35 6.37 -19.17
CA SER A 155 -23.74 5.62 -17.98
C SER A 155 -23.48 4.12 -18.12
N SER A 156 -23.72 3.55 -19.31
CA SER A 156 -23.47 2.14 -19.64
C SER A 156 -21.98 1.84 -19.79
N LYS A 157 -21.21 2.76 -20.40
CA LYS A 157 -19.76 2.58 -20.60
C LYS A 157 -18.92 2.76 -19.35
N GLN A 158 -19.42 3.44 -18.31
CA GLN A 158 -18.70 3.61 -17.04
C GLN A 158 -18.95 2.51 -16.01
N ARG A 159 -19.49 1.35 -16.42
CA ARG A 159 -19.72 0.23 -15.51
C ARG A 159 -18.43 -0.24 -14.83
N GLY A 160 -17.32 -0.31 -15.56
CA GLY A 160 -16.01 -0.67 -15.00
C GLY A 160 -15.52 0.31 -13.93
N VAL A 161 -15.67 1.61 -14.16
CA VAL A 161 -15.31 2.66 -13.18
C VAL A 161 -16.16 2.52 -11.91
N GLN A 162 -17.47 2.27 -12.05
CA GLN A 162 -18.33 2.06 -10.89
C GLN A 162 -17.94 0.82 -10.08
N LEU A 163 -17.63 -0.30 -10.75
CA LEU A 163 -17.16 -1.51 -10.08
C LEU A 163 -15.84 -1.26 -9.36
N PHE A 164 -14.92 -0.51 -9.98
CA PHE A 164 -13.65 -0.12 -9.37
C PHE A 164 -13.82 0.77 -8.13
N LEU A 165 -14.71 1.77 -8.17
CA LEU A 165 -15.00 2.62 -7.02
C LEU A 165 -15.65 1.84 -5.87
N ARG A 166 -16.54 0.89 -6.18
CA ARG A 166 -17.13 -0.01 -5.17
C ARG A 166 -16.08 -0.94 -4.55
N TRP A 167 -15.23 -1.53 -5.39
CA TRP A 167 -14.08 -2.31 -4.91
C TRP A 167 -13.17 -1.47 -4.01
N ALA A 168 -12.87 -0.22 -4.39
CA ALA A 168 -12.02 0.66 -3.59
C ALA A 168 -12.61 0.95 -2.20
N ILE A 169 -13.94 1.09 -2.09
CA ILE A 169 -14.61 1.23 -0.78
C ILE A 169 -14.45 -0.06 0.03
N MET A 170 -14.69 -1.22 -0.57
CA MET A 170 -14.51 -2.51 0.11
C MET A 170 -13.06 -2.72 0.56
N GLN A 171 -12.10 -2.36 -0.30
CA GLN A 171 -10.67 -2.33 0.03
C GLN A 171 -10.39 -1.39 1.19
N GLY A 172 -10.99 -0.20 1.24
CA GLY A 172 -10.88 0.73 2.36
C GLY A 172 -11.39 0.15 3.68
N ILE A 173 -12.49 -0.62 3.67
CA ILE A 173 -13.01 -1.32 4.85
C ILE A 173 -12.01 -2.40 5.29
N ALA A 174 -11.55 -3.23 4.36
CA ALA A 174 -10.56 -4.28 4.63
C ALA A 174 -9.27 -3.68 5.22
N MET A 175 -8.74 -2.61 4.62
CA MET A 175 -7.56 -1.90 5.10
C MET A 175 -7.74 -1.41 6.55
N HIS A 176 -8.88 -0.82 6.93
CA HIS A 176 -9.10 -0.40 8.32
C HIS A 176 -9.05 -1.58 9.31
N LEU A 177 -9.75 -2.66 8.98
CA LEU A 177 -9.83 -3.84 9.84
C LEU A 177 -8.45 -4.51 9.96
N GLN A 178 -7.77 -4.71 8.82
CA GLN A 178 -6.41 -5.28 8.75
C GLN A 178 -5.41 -4.41 9.51
N ASN A 179 -5.41 -3.09 9.29
CA ASN A 179 -4.51 -2.15 9.96
C ASN A 179 -4.66 -2.23 11.48
N ARG A 180 -5.90 -2.26 11.99
CA ARG A 180 -6.16 -2.37 13.43
C ARG A 180 -5.71 -3.73 13.98
N TYR A 181 -6.16 -4.81 13.34
CA TYR A 181 -5.91 -6.18 13.75
C TYR A 181 -4.42 -6.51 13.77
N GLN A 182 -3.76 -6.31 12.63
CA GLN A 182 -2.37 -6.69 12.46
C GLN A 182 -1.44 -5.84 13.34
N ARG A 183 -1.72 -4.54 13.53
CA ARG A 183 -0.92 -3.70 14.45
C ARG A 183 -1.08 -4.11 15.92
N GLN A 184 -2.28 -4.49 16.35
CA GLN A 184 -2.50 -4.99 17.70
C GLN A 184 -1.69 -6.27 17.94
N ARG A 185 -1.75 -7.22 17.01
CA ARG A 185 -0.96 -8.46 17.06
C ARG A 185 0.55 -8.18 17.10
N LEU A 186 1.03 -7.28 16.24
CA LEU A 186 2.45 -6.92 16.20
C LEU A 186 2.92 -6.32 17.53
N ARG A 187 2.13 -5.43 18.15
CA ARG A 187 2.43 -4.88 19.49
C ARG A 187 2.55 -5.99 20.54
N THR A 188 1.63 -6.96 20.52
CA THR A 188 1.69 -8.12 21.41
C THR A 188 2.95 -8.97 21.17
N ARG A 189 3.30 -9.26 19.90
CA ARG A 189 4.52 -10.02 19.58
C ARG A 189 5.79 -9.29 20.02
N ILE A 190 5.84 -7.96 19.88
CA ILE A 190 6.97 -7.14 20.36
C ILE A 190 7.07 -7.21 21.89
N ALA A 191 5.96 -7.11 22.60
CA ALA A 191 5.93 -7.22 24.07
C ALA A 191 6.37 -8.62 24.56
N LEU A 192 6.06 -9.66 23.77
CA LEU A 192 6.48 -11.05 24.03
C LEU A 192 7.91 -11.36 23.55
N GLY A 193 8.64 -10.39 22.97
CA GLY A 193 9.98 -10.61 22.41
C GLY A 193 10.03 -11.46 21.14
N LYS A 194 8.87 -11.75 20.51
CA LYS A 194 8.73 -12.59 19.31
C LYS A 194 8.79 -11.81 17.99
N ALA A 195 9.00 -10.49 18.06
CA ALA A 195 9.12 -9.60 16.91
C ALA A 195 9.99 -8.38 17.27
N LYS A 196 10.69 -7.82 16.28
CA LYS A 196 11.52 -6.62 16.45
C LYS A 196 10.67 -5.37 16.42
N ARG A 197 11.13 -4.31 17.10
CA ARG A 197 10.42 -3.01 17.11
C ARG A 197 10.33 -2.36 15.73
N MET A 198 11.23 -2.68 14.80
CA MET A 198 11.22 -2.17 13.43
C MET A 198 10.32 -2.99 12.49
N ASP A 199 9.91 -4.20 12.87
CA ASP A 199 9.05 -5.03 12.01
C ASP A 199 7.73 -4.33 11.76
N VAL A 200 7.21 -4.45 10.55
CA VAL A 200 5.88 -3.97 10.21
C VAL A 200 4.88 -5.10 10.23
N VAL A 201 3.63 -4.70 10.14
CA VAL A 201 2.51 -5.59 9.97
C VAL A 201 2.73 -6.48 8.73
N ALA A 202 2.75 -7.80 8.93
CA ALA A 202 2.82 -8.81 7.87
C ALA A 202 1.58 -9.72 7.91
N GLY A 203 1.20 -10.26 6.76
CA GLY A 203 -0.07 -10.95 6.46
C GLY A 203 -0.48 -12.10 7.38
N GLU A 204 0.46 -12.74 8.09
CA GLU A 204 0.22 -13.94 8.91
C GLU A 204 -1.04 -13.85 9.79
N THR A 205 -2.04 -14.64 9.40
CA THR A 205 -3.41 -14.58 9.92
C THR A 205 -3.64 -15.23 11.29
N ALA A 206 -2.64 -15.85 11.93
CA ALA A 206 -2.85 -16.50 13.23
C ALA A 206 -2.85 -15.51 14.43
N GLY A 207 -4.02 -15.22 15.02
CA GLY A 207 -4.15 -14.73 16.42
C GLY A 207 -5.38 -13.90 16.84
N VAL A 208 -6.09 -14.33 17.90
CA VAL A 208 -7.25 -13.73 18.63
C VAL A 208 -8.64 -14.00 18.03
N GLU A 209 -9.30 -15.05 18.53
CA GLU A 209 -10.55 -15.66 18.04
C GLU A 209 -11.67 -14.68 17.65
N GLY A 210 -11.86 -13.56 18.36
CA GLY A 210 -12.97 -12.63 18.10
C GLY A 210 -12.76 -11.66 16.93
N GLN A 211 -11.53 -11.18 16.67
CA GLN A 211 -11.29 -10.17 15.63
C GLN A 211 -11.09 -10.80 14.24
N LEU A 212 -10.61 -12.04 14.18
CA LEU A 212 -10.58 -12.82 12.93
C LEU A 212 -11.99 -13.06 12.38
N LEU A 213 -12.98 -13.26 13.26
CA LEU A 213 -14.36 -13.57 12.87
C LEU A 213 -15.02 -12.44 12.08
N LEU A 214 -14.63 -11.18 12.29
CA LEU A 214 -15.06 -10.05 11.48
C LEU A 214 -14.21 -9.87 10.21
N LEU A 215 -12.90 -10.11 10.32
CA LEU A 215 -11.96 -9.88 9.23
C LEU A 215 -12.18 -10.88 8.07
N TYR A 216 -12.31 -12.17 8.38
CA TYR A 216 -12.41 -13.22 7.35
C TYR A 216 -13.61 -13.05 6.40
N PRO A 217 -14.84 -12.78 6.87
CA PRO A 217 -15.97 -12.57 5.97
C PRO A 217 -15.74 -11.40 5.01
N VAL A 218 -15.18 -10.29 5.50
CA VAL A 218 -14.88 -9.12 4.67
C VAL A 218 -13.87 -9.46 3.58
N LEU A 219 -12.81 -10.18 3.94
CA LEU A 219 -11.80 -10.63 2.98
C LEU A 219 -12.39 -11.59 1.95
N PHE A 220 -13.22 -12.55 2.37
CA PHE A 220 -13.85 -13.50 1.46
C PHE A 220 -14.81 -12.81 0.49
N VAL A 221 -15.60 -11.85 0.97
CA VAL A 221 -16.48 -11.04 0.11
C VAL A 221 -15.67 -10.20 -0.88
N LEU A 222 -14.55 -9.62 -0.45
CA LEU A 222 -13.65 -8.88 -1.33
C LEU A 222 -13.08 -9.78 -2.43
N GLN A 223 -12.61 -10.98 -2.09
CA GLN A 223 -12.11 -11.96 -3.05
C GLN A 223 -13.20 -12.43 -4.03
N GLY A 224 -14.41 -12.69 -3.54
CA GLY A 224 -15.56 -13.02 -4.39
C GLY A 224 -15.91 -11.89 -5.37
N PHE A 225 -15.84 -10.64 -4.91
CA PHE A 225 -16.08 -9.47 -5.75
C PHE A 225 -14.98 -9.29 -6.80
N GLU A 226 -13.71 -9.44 -6.40
CA GLU A 226 -12.58 -9.44 -7.33
C GLU A 226 -12.81 -10.50 -8.40
N ALA A 227 -13.02 -11.76 -8.02
CA ALA A 227 -13.25 -12.86 -8.96
C ALA A 227 -14.39 -12.57 -9.94
N TYR A 228 -15.50 -12.01 -9.46
CA TYR A 228 -16.62 -11.58 -10.30
C TYR A 228 -16.21 -10.52 -11.34
N VAL A 229 -15.48 -9.48 -10.93
CA VAL A 229 -14.97 -8.45 -11.86
C VAL A 229 -13.98 -9.07 -12.86
N GLY A 230 -13.12 -9.99 -12.42
CA GLY A 230 -12.20 -10.73 -13.28
C GLY A 230 -12.91 -11.51 -14.38
N VAL A 231 -13.99 -12.21 -14.04
CA VAL A 231 -14.82 -12.94 -15.02
C VAL A 231 -15.46 -11.98 -16.03
N LEU A 232 -16.00 -10.85 -15.58
CA LEU A 232 -16.58 -9.84 -16.49
C LEU A 232 -15.55 -9.29 -17.48
N LEU A 233 -14.33 -9.03 -17.02
CA LEU A 233 -13.24 -8.56 -17.88
C LEU A 233 -12.80 -9.63 -18.88
N LEU A 234 -12.71 -10.89 -18.46
CA LEU A 234 -12.39 -12.01 -19.34
C LEU A 234 -13.46 -12.20 -20.43
N GLN A 235 -14.74 -12.15 -20.07
CA GLN A 235 -15.84 -12.19 -21.03
C GLN A 235 -15.76 -11.03 -22.02
N THR A 236 -15.44 -9.82 -21.54
CA THR A 236 -15.26 -8.64 -22.39
C THR A 236 -14.06 -8.78 -23.34
N ALA A 237 -12.96 -9.37 -22.88
CA ALA A 237 -11.78 -9.63 -23.72
C ALA A 237 -12.06 -10.73 -24.76
N TRP A 238 -12.82 -11.75 -24.41
CA TRP A 238 -13.20 -12.85 -25.31
C TRP A 238 -14.15 -12.39 -26.43
N HIS A 239 -15.14 -11.56 -26.10
CA HIS A 239 -16.10 -11.05 -27.08
C HIS A 239 -15.64 -9.77 -27.79
N GLY A 240 -14.68 -9.04 -27.22
CA GLY A 240 -14.14 -7.79 -27.76
C GLY A 240 -12.79 -7.96 -28.43
N LEU A 241 -12.73 -8.69 -29.55
CA LEU A 241 -11.60 -8.65 -30.48
C LEU A 241 -11.56 -7.28 -31.17
N THR A 242 -11.13 -6.24 -30.45
CA THR A 242 -10.73 -4.96 -31.05
C THR A 242 -9.28 -4.69 -30.71
N SER A 243 -8.52 -4.32 -31.73
CA SER A 243 -7.06 -4.25 -31.78
C SER A 243 -6.49 -3.04 -31.02
N GLU A 244 -6.77 -2.93 -29.73
CA GLU A 244 -6.06 -1.98 -28.88
C GLU A 244 -5.25 -2.75 -27.86
N TRP A 245 -3.93 -2.53 -27.83
CA TRP A 245 -3.00 -3.14 -26.87
C TRP A 245 -3.46 -2.99 -25.40
N GLN A 246 -4.31 -2.00 -25.13
CA GLN A 246 -4.98 -1.76 -23.86
C GLN A 246 -5.93 -2.91 -23.45
N ALA A 247 -6.49 -3.68 -24.40
CA ALA A 247 -7.29 -4.87 -24.13
C ALA A 247 -6.46 -6.04 -23.58
N SER A 248 -5.20 -6.15 -23.98
CA SER A 248 -4.26 -7.16 -23.48
C SER A 248 -3.75 -6.88 -22.06
N ILE A 249 -3.89 -5.64 -21.57
CA ILE A 249 -3.52 -5.23 -20.21
C ILE A 249 -4.65 -5.51 -19.20
N LYS A 250 -5.92 -5.57 -19.65
CA LYS A 250 -7.11 -5.82 -18.80
C LYS A 250 -7.01 -7.07 -17.92
N PRO A 251 -6.47 -8.21 -18.37
CA PRO A 251 -6.28 -9.39 -17.53
C PRO A 251 -5.10 -9.26 -16.55
N MET A 252 -4.08 -8.48 -16.91
CA MET A 252 -2.87 -8.27 -16.10
C MET A 252 -3.15 -7.38 -14.88
N VAL A 253 -4.14 -6.50 -14.96
CA VAL A 253 -4.70 -5.74 -13.81
C VAL A 253 -5.19 -6.68 -12.71
N PHE A 254 -5.69 -7.86 -13.10
CA PHE A 254 -6.41 -8.76 -12.21
C PHE A 254 -5.51 -9.83 -11.58
N THR A 255 -4.49 -10.32 -12.28
CA THR A 255 -3.48 -11.21 -11.69
C THR A 255 -2.69 -10.54 -10.56
N VAL A 256 -2.57 -9.22 -10.58
CA VAL A 256 -1.95 -8.43 -9.49
C VAL A 256 -2.89 -8.29 -8.28
N ALA A 257 -4.21 -8.20 -8.51
CA ALA A 257 -5.21 -8.15 -7.44
C ALA A 257 -5.35 -9.51 -6.74
N ILE A 258 -5.52 -10.61 -7.49
CA ILE A 258 -5.67 -11.97 -6.93
C ILE A 258 -4.44 -12.40 -6.12
N ARG A 259 -3.24 -12.02 -6.54
CA ARG A 259 -2.01 -12.43 -5.84
C ARG A 259 -1.74 -11.61 -4.57
N SER A 260 -2.49 -10.54 -4.32
CA SER A 260 -2.34 -9.72 -3.10
C SER A 260 -2.62 -10.49 -1.82
N PHE A 261 -3.33 -11.63 -1.91
CA PHE A 261 -3.71 -12.44 -0.75
C PHE A 261 -3.15 -13.86 -0.71
N HIS A 262 -2.53 -14.36 -1.79
CA HIS A 262 -1.92 -15.70 -1.76
C HIS A 262 -0.68 -15.75 -0.84
N GLU A 263 -0.18 -14.60 -0.39
CA GLU A 263 0.91 -14.46 0.57
C GLU A 263 0.50 -13.74 1.87
N ASP A 264 -0.80 -13.63 2.17
CA ASP A 264 -1.30 -13.14 3.48
C ASP A 264 -1.67 -14.28 4.44
#